data_AF-A0A1H4MH16-F1
#
_entry.id   AF-A0A1H4MH16-F1
#
_cell.length_a   1.000
_cell.length_b   1.000
_cell.length_c   1.000
_cell.angle_alpha   90.00
_cell.angle_beta   90.00
_cell.angle_gamma   90.00
#
_symmetry.space_group_name_H-M   'P 1'
#
loop_
_entity.id
_entity.type
_entity.pdbx_description
1 polymer ?
#
loop_
_entity_poly.entity_id
_entity_poly.type
_entity_poly.pdbx_seq_one_letter_code
_entity_poly.pdbx_strand_id
1 'polypeptide(L)'
;MVKQLLVKLKNLDIPILFILACFLVISTFVIYSATYGTKYQGLHINNAVMFLVLLIPMLLIACMDYRIVVRHLSWILYGISILLLVYVMFKGMTINGSRRWINLGIMQFQPSELAKVSVILLAAKLLEKRNGDTLHLFKDLNIKLFQQGL
;
A
#
# COMPACT_ATOMS: atom_id res chain seq x y z
N MET A 1 21.78 1.17 14.48
CA MET A 1 20.61 1.37 13.60
C MET A 1 20.96 1.31 12.11
N VAL A 2 21.82 2.19 11.58
CA VAL A 2 22.18 2.23 10.14
C VAL A 2 22.81 0.93 9.62
N LYS A 3 23.72 0.29 10.37
CA LYS A 3 24.33 -0.99 9.97
C LYS A 3 23.31 -2.12 9.80
N GLN A 4 22.26 -2.18 10.63
CA GLN A 4 21.20 -3.19 10.50
C GLN A 4 20.34 -2.93 9.26
N LEU A 5 20.10 -1.66 8.94
CA LEU A 5 19.42 -1.22 7.71
C LEU A 5 20.21 -1.64 6.47
N LEU A 6 21.52 -1.43 6.45
CA LEU A 6 22.39 -1.83 5.34
C LEU A 6 22.44 -3.35 5.12
N VAL A 7 22.43 -4.14 6.21
CA VAL A 7 22.35 -5.61 6.11
C VAL A 7 21.02 -6.06 5.53
N LYS A 8 19.90 -5.46 5.95
CA LYS A 8 18.58 -5.76 5.37
C LYS A 8 18.48 -5.35 3.90
N LEU A 9 19.01 -4.18 3.52
CA LEU A 9 19.09 -3.74 2.12
C LEU A 9 19.90 -4.71 1.26
N LYS A 10 21.00 -5.26 1.79
CA LYS A 10 21.82 -6.27 1.09
C LYS A 10 21.10 -7.60 0.91
N ASN A 11 20.19 -7.94 1.82
CA ASN A 11 19.37 -9.15 1.77
C ASN A 11 18.05 -8.96 1.01
N LEU A 12 17.83 -7.80 0.37
CA LEU A 12 16.69 -7.63 -0.52
C LEU A 12 16.84 -8.54 -1.73
N ASP A 13 15.72 -9.08 -2.20
CA ASP A 13 15.67 -9.89 -3.41
C ASP A 13 15.98 -9.01 -4.62
N ILE A 14 17.27 -8.96 -4.98
CA ILE A 14 17.80 -8.22 -6.13
C ILE A 14 17.01 -8.54 -7.43
N PRO A 15 16.59 -9.79 -7.70
CA PRO A 15 15.76 -10.07 -8.87
C PRO A 15 14.43 -9.31 -8.90
N ILE A 16 13.78 -9.13 -7.74
CA ILE A 16 12.50 -8.40 -7.66
C ILE A 16 12.72 -6.92 -7.94
N LEU A 17 13.77 -6.33 -7.36
CA LEU A 17 14.14 -4.94 -7.63
C LEU A 17 14.50 -4.71 -9.10
N PHE A 18 15.19 -5.66 -9.72
CA PHE A 18 15.52 -5.60 -11.15
C PHE A 18 14.26 -5.65 -12.03
N ILE A 19 13.35 -6.58 -11.75
CA ILE A 19 12.06 -6.67 -12.46
C ILE A 19 11.26 -5.38 -12.30
N LEU A 20 11.20 -4.83 -11.09
CA LEU A 20 10.53 -3.56 -10.80
C LEU A 20 11.11 -2.40 -11.63
N ALA A 21 12.44 -2.33 -11.74
CA ALA A 21 13.13 -1.33 -12.56
C ALA A 21 12.81 -1.50 -14.05
N CYS A 22 12.78 -2.74 -14.56
CA CYS A 22 12.36 -3.00 -15.95
C CYS A 22 10.92 -2.53 -16.19
N PHE A 23 9.99 -2.81 -15.27
CA PHE A 23 8.60 -2.34 -15.38
C PHE A 23 8.50 -0.82 -15.38
N LEU A 24 9.32 -0.11 -14.58
CA LEU A 24 9.37 1.36 -14.64
C LEU A 24 9.78 1.87 -16.02
N VAL A 25 10.83 1.29 -16.61
CA VAL A 25 11.36 1.75 -17.89
C VAL A 25 10.30 1.55 -18.97
N ILE A 26 9.70 0.36 -19.01
CA ILE A 26 8.62 0.04 -19.95
C ILE A 26 7.42 0.95 -19.73
N SER A 27 6.97 1.13 -18.49
CA SER A 27 5.84 2.01 -18.13
C SER A 27 6.07 3.44 -18.61
N THR A 28 7.25 3.99 -18.35
CA THR A 28 7.61 5.36 -18.75
C THR A 28 7.64 5.52 -20.26
N PHE A 29 8.16 4.51 -20.98
CA PHE A 29 8.18 4.51 -22.44
C PHE A 29 6.78 4.44 -23.05
N VAL A 30 5.89 3.62 -22.48
CA VAL A 30 4.49 3.52 -22.90
C VAL A 30 3.76 4.85 -22.67
N ILE A 31 3.96 5.49 -21.51
CA ILE A 31 3.37 6.81 -21.23
C ILE A 31 3.91 7.87 -22.19
N TYR A 32 5.22 7.87 -22.46
CA TYR A 32 5.81 8.77 -23.45
C TYR A 32 5.15 8.60 -24.82
N SER A 33 5.06 7.37 -25.29
CA SER A 33 4.43 7.04 -26.59
C SER A 33 2.96 7.47 -26.64
N ALA A 34 2.19 7.28 -25.57
CA ALA A 34 0.77 7.64 -25.52
C ALA A 34 0.52 9.15 -25.35
N THR A 35 1.47 9.90 -24.80
CA THR A 35 1.30 11.34 -24.51
C THR A 35 2.00 12.25 -25.51
N TYR A 36 2.82 11.70 -26.40
CA TYR A 36 3.54 12.45 -27.43
C TYR A 36 2.58 13.22 -28.35
N GLY A 37 2.81 14.53 -28.52
CA GLY A 37 1.97 15.39 -29.38
C GLY A 37 0.59 15.74 -28.80
N THR A 38 0.32 15.41 -27.53
CA THR A 38 -0.93 15.74 -26.84
C THR A 38 -0.72 16.83 -25.78
N LYS A 39 -1.82 17.38 -25.24
CA LYS A 39 -1.82 18.31 -24.08
C LYS A 39 -1.14 17.71 -22.83
N TYR A 40 -0.95 16.39 -22.77
CA TYR A 40 -0.35 15.69 -21.64
C TYR A 40 1.16 15.41 -21.81
N GLN A 41 1.80 16.04 -22.80
CA GLN A 41 3.25 15.94 -22.99
C GLN A 41 4.00 16.35 -21.72
N GLY A 42 4.97 15.53 -21.30
CA GLY A 42 5.71 15.69 -20.05
C GLY A 42 5.21 14.84 -18.87
N LEU A 43 4.06 14.16 -18.99
CA LEU A 43 3.55 13.27 -17.94
C LEU A 43 4.51 12.12 -17.61
N HIS A 44 5.28 11.65 -18.58
CA HIS A 44 6.30 10.62 -18.41
C HIS A 44 7.40 11.03 -17.41
N ILE A 45 7.78 12.31 -17.37
CA ILE A 45 8.74 12.85 -16.39
C ILE A 45 8.14 12.80 -14.99
N ASN A 46 6.91 13.29 -14.83
CA ASN A 46 6.20 13.26 -13.55
C ASN A 46 6.04 11.83 -13.03
N ASN A 47 5.73 10.87 -13.90
CA ASN A 47 5.63 9.46 -13.55
C ASN A 47 6.97 8.89 -13.04
N ALA A 48 8.07 9.16 -13.77
CA ALA A 48 9.40 8.71 -13.37
C ALA A 48 9.85 9.32 -12.04
N VAL A 49 9.63 10.64 -11.84
CA VAL A 49 9.94 11.34 -10.58
C VAL A 49 9.11 10.78 -9.43
N MET A 50 7.79 10.61 -9.60
CA MET A 50 6.92 10.06 -8.56
C MET A 50 7.35 8.65 -8.16
N PHE A 51 7.73 7.81 -9.12
CA PHE A 51 8.22 6.47 -8.81
C PHE A 51 9.53 6.51 -8.02
N LEU A 52 10.50 7.34 -8.41
CA LEU A 52 11.76 7.49 -7.67
C LEU A 52 11.52 7.98 -6.25
N VAL A 53 10.60 8.94 -6.07
CA VAL A 53 10.20 9.43 -4.75
C VAL A 53 9.53 8.33 -3.92
N LEU A 54 8.65 7.52 -4.52
CA LEU A 54 7.94 6.43 -3.84
C LEU A 54 8.81 5.18 -3.58
N LEU A 55 9.95 5.06 -4.26
CA LEU A 55 10.93 4.00 -3.99
C LEU A 55 11.54 4.14 -2.59
N ILE A 56 11.71 5.38 -2.11
CA ILE A 56 12.27 5.66 -0.77
C ILE A 56 11.38 5.08 0.35
N PRO A 57 10.09 5.44 0.48
CA PRO A 57 9.22 4.85 1.50
C PRO A 57 9.02 3.34 1.31
N MET A 58 9.03 2.82 0.07
CA MET A 58 9.00 1.38 -0.18
C MET A 58 10.20 0.68 0.49
N LEU A 59 11.43 1.17 0.26
CA LEU A 59 12.64 0.59 0.85
C LEU A 59 12.66 0.72 2.38
N LEU A 60 12.15 1.83 2.91
CA LEU A 60 12.02 2.02 4.36
C LEU A 60 11.07 0.97 4.96
N ILE A 61 9.89 0.77 4.37
CA ILE A 61 8.91 -0.22 4.81
C ILE A 61 9.47 -1.64 4.67
N ALA A 62 10.17 -1.96 3.58
CA ALA A 62 10.81 -3.26 3.39
C ALA A 62 11.87 -3.59 4.46
N CYS A 63 12.50 -2.56 5.03
CA CYS A 63 13.46 -2.73 6.13
C CYS A 63 12.78 -2.85 7.50
N MET A 64 11.50 -2.50 7.64
CA MET A 64 10.77 -2.65 8.89
C MET A 64 10.51 -4.14 9.19
N ASP A 65 10.45 -4.48 10.48
CA ASP A 65 10.08 -5.83 10.88
C ASP A 65 8.57 -6.03 10.72
N TYR A 66 8.20 -6.86 9.76
CA TYR A 66 6.81 -7.22 9.47
C TYR A 66 6.07 -7.75 10.70
N ARG A 67 6.74 -8.48 11.61
CA ARG A 67 6.08 -9.06 12.80
C ARG A 67 5.57 -7.97 13.75
N ILE A 68 6.33 -6.89 13.91
CA ILE A 68 5.96 -5.76 14.76
C ILE A 68 4.77 -5.02 14.15
N VAL A 69 4.81 -4.79 12.84
CA VAL A 69 3.73 -4.14 12.09
C VAL A 69 2.43 -4.94 12.22
N VAL A 70 2.48 -6.26 11.99
CA VAL A 70 1.29 -7.12 12.12
C VAL A 70 0.75 -7.10 13.54
N ARG A 71 1.60 -7.23 14.56
CA ARG A 71 1.15 -7.36 15.94
C ARG A 71 0.52 -6.07 16.49
N HIS A 72 1.15 -4.91 16.26
CA HIS A 72 0.74 -3.67 16.92
C HIS A 72 -0.01 -2.70 16.01
N LEU A 73 0.31 -2.66 14.71
CA LEU A 73 -0.21 -1.64 13.81
C LEU A 73 -1.43 -2.10 13.01
N SER A 74 -1.69 -3.39 12.84
CA SER A 74 -2.79 -3.89 11.98
C SER A 74 -4.16 -3.30 12.31
N TRP A 75 -4.56 -3.26 13.59
CA TRP A 75 -5.85 -2.70 14.00
C TRP A 75 -5.91 -1.18 13.81
N ILE A 76 -4.80 -0.48 14.08
CA ILE A 76 -4.69 0.96 13.93
C ILE A 76 -4.78 1.34 12.45
N LEU A 77 -4.01 0.67 11.60
CA LEU A 77 -4.03 0.86 10.14
C LEU A 77 -5.41 0.56 9.56
N TYR A 78 -6.05 -0.52 10.01
CA TYR A 78 -7.41 -0.83 9.62
C TYR A 78 -8.40 0.28 10.01
N GLY A 79 -8.38 0.74 11.26
CA GLY A 79 -9.22 1.85 11.72
C GLY A 79 -8.98 3.14 10.94
N ILE A 80 -7.71 3.52 10.73
CA ILE A 80 -7.33 4.68 9.91
C ILE A 80 -7.84 4.53 8.48
N SER A 81 -7.70 3.34 7.88
CA SER A 81 -8.17 3.10 6.51
C SER A 81 -9.69 3.26 6.38
N ILE A 82 -10.48 2.79 7.36
CA ILE A 82 -11.93 2.98 7.39
C ILE A 82 -12.25 4.47 7.49
N LEU A 83 -11.60 5.19 8.41
CA LEU A 83 -11.82 6.63 8.57
C LEU A 83 -11.50 7.40 7.29
N LEU A 84 -10.42 7.05 6.59
CA LEU A 84 -10.06 7.65 5.31
C LEU A 84 -11.05 7.30 4.19
N LEU A 85 -11.59 6.09 4.17
CA LEU A 85 -12.65 5.69 3.22
C LEU A 85 -13.94 6.47 3.45
N VAL A 86 -14.32 6.67 4.71
CA VAL A 86 -15.47 7.52 5.06
C VAL A 86 -15.17 8.97 4.67
N TYR A 87 -13.98 9.47 4.98
CA TYR A 87 -13.57 10.84 4.67
C TYR A 87 -13.63 11.15 3.16
N VAL A 88 -13.15 10.24 2.30
CA VAL A 88 -13.14 10.47 0.85
C VAL A 88 -14.55 10.51 0.24
N MET A 89 -15.56 9.93 0.89
CA MET A 89 -16.95 10.08 0.42
C MET A 89 -17.45 11.53 0.54
N PHE A 90 -17.03 12.25 1.58
CA PHE A 90 -17.42 13.63 1.82
C PHE A 90 -16.51 14.66 1.13
N LYS A 91 -15.19 14.45 1.19
CA LYS A 91 -14.16 15.42 0.76
C LYS A 91 -13.28 14.93 -0.39
N GLY A 92 -13.63 13.80 -1.02
CA GLY A 92 -12.90 13.27 -2.17
C GLY A 92 -13.13 14.07 -3.45
N MET A 93 -12.10 14.14 -4.28
CA MET A 93 -12.18 14.65 -5.64
C MET A 93 -13.03 13.71 -6.51
N THR A 94 -13.89 14.30 -7.33
CA THR A 94 -14.65 13.55 -8.33
C THR A 94 -13.84 13.48 -9.61
N ILE A 95 -13.34 12.29 -9.95
CA ILE A 95 -12.60 12.01 -11.18
C ILE A 95 -13.37 10.93 -11.93
N ASN A 96 -13.65 11.15 -13.22
CA ASN A 96 -14.43 10.22 -14.06
C ASN A 96 -15.77 9.78 -13.42
N GLY A 97 -16.47 10.72 -12.76
CA GLY A 97 -17.76 10.47 -12.12
C GLY A 97 -17.71 9.76 -10.77
N SER A 98 -16.53 9.47 -10.20
CA SER A 98 -16.41 8.79 -8.90
C SER A 98 -15.51 9.54 -7.91
N ARG A 99 -15.91 9.55 -6.62
CA ARG A 99 -15.15 10.15 -5.50
C ARG A 99 -14.29 9.09 -4.83
N ARG A 100 -13.01 9.06 -5.20
CA ARG A 100 -12.06 8.03 -4.71
C ARG A 100 -10.70 8.59 -4.31
N TRP A 101 -10.42 9.82 -4.69
CA TRP A 101 -9.09 10.42 -4.58
C TRP A 101 -9.10 11.59 -3.60
N ILE A 102 -8.10 11.65 -2.73
CA ILE A 102 -7.83 12.79 -1.87
C ILE A 102 -6.69 13.58 -2.49
N ASN A 103 -6.88 14.88 -2.69
CA ASN A 103 -5.82 15.75 -3.19
C ASN A 103 -4.90 16.14 -2.03
N LEU A 104 -3.62 15.78 -2.11
CA LEU A 104 -2.59 16.25 -1.17
C LEU A 104 -1.79 17.44 -1.74
N GLY A 105 -2.26 18.05 -2.82
CA GLY A 105 -1.61 19.16 -3.53
C GLY A 105 -0.53 18.69 -4.49
N ILE A 106 0.43 17.90 -3.99
CA ILE A 106 1.58 17.40 -4.77
C ILE A 106 1.30 16.02 -5.38
N MET A 107 0.45 15.24 -4.72
CA MET A 107 0.07 13.89 -5.17
C MET A 107 -1.41 13.63 -4.87
N GLN A 108 -1.97 12.68 -5.60
CA GLN A 108 -3.31 12.19 -5.32
C GLN A 108 -3.18 10.89 -4.52
N PHE A 109 -3.78 10.87 -3.34
CA PHE A 109 -3.77 9.71 -2.47
C PHE A 109 -5.10 8.97 -2.56
N GLN A 110 -5.04 7.65 -2.76
CA GLN A 110 -6.22 6.80 -2.86
C GLN A 110 -6.35 5.96 -1.59
N PRO A 111 -7.33 6.26 -0.71
CA PRO A 111 -7.54 5.52 0.54
C PRO A 111 -7.71 4.01 0.38
N SER A 112 -8.27 3.56 -0.75
CA SER A 112 -8.47 2.13 -1.01
C SER A 112 -7.16 1.35 -1.16
N GLU A 113 -6.06 2.01 -1.54
CA GLU A 113 -4.74 1.38 -1.58
C GLU A 113 -4.27 1.02 -0.16
N LEU A 114 -4.42 1.95 0.79
CA LEU A 114 -4.13 1.68 2.20
C LEU A 114 -5.07 0.64 2.80
N ALA A 115 -6.36 0.68 2.44
CA ALA A 115 -7.35 -0.28 2.93
C ALA A 115 -7.01 -1.73 2.52
N LYS A 116 -6.57 -1.96 1.27
CA LYS A 116 -6.15 -3.29 0.81
C LYS A 116 -5.03 -3.87 1.69
N VAL A 117 -3.98 -3.08 1.92
CA VAL A 117 -2.84 -3.51 2.76
C VAL A 117 -3.30 -3.74 4.20
N SER A 118 -4.11 -2.83 4.75
CA SER A 118 -4.60 -2.91 6.13
C SER A 118 -5.45 -4.15 6.38
N VAL A 119 -6.31 -4.52 5.42
CA VAL A 119 -7.12 -5.74 5.47
C VAL A 119 -6.24 -6.99 5.44
N ILE A 120 -5.22 -7.03 4.56
CA ILE A 120 -4.29 -8.17 4.49
C ILE A 120 -3.55 -8.35 5.83
N LEU A 121 -3.07 -7.26 6.42
CA LEU A 121 -2.37 -7.29 7.71
C LEU A 121 -3.29 -7.75 8.85
N LEU A 122 -4.53 -7.24 8.88
CA LEU A 122 -5.51 -7.65 9.88
C LEU A 122 -5.88 -9.13 9.71
N ALA A 123 -6.10 -9.58 8.48
CA ALA A 123 -6.38 -10.98 8.18
C ALA A 123 -5.23 -11.89 8.63
N ALA A 124 -3.98 -11.53 8.31
CA ALA A 124 -2.80 -12.26 8.76
C ALA A 124 -2.75 -12.37 10.29
N LYS A 125 -3.01 -11.27 11.01
CA LYS A 125 -3.06 -11.27 12.48
C LYS A 125 -4.16 -12.18 13.04
N LEU A 126 -5.35 -12.13 12.46
CA LEU A 126 -6.49 -12.95 12.90
C LEU A 126 -6.22 -14.45 12.68
N LEU A 127 -5.56 -14.80 11.58
CA LEU A 127 -5.17 -16.17 11.27
C LEU A 127 -4.01 -16.65 12.13
N GLU A 128 -3.01 -15.82 12.43
CA GLU A 128 -1.90 -16.15 13.34
C GLU A 128 -2.42 -16.59 14.71
N LYS A 129 -3.43 -15.89 15.25
CA LYS A 129 -4.00 -16.20 16.56
C LYS A 129 -4.69 -17.56 16.64
N ARG A 130 -5.06 -18.15 15.50
CA ARG A 130 -5.85 -19.38 15.43
C ARG A 130 -5.03 -20.67 15.39
N ASN A 131 -3.69 -20.58 15.36
CA ASN A 131 -2.79 -21.73 15.52
C ASN A 131 -3.16 -23.00 14.71
N GLY A 132 -3.77 -22.86 13.53
CA GLY A 132 -4.14 -23.98 12.66
C GLY A 132 -5.55 -24.58 12.89
N ASP A 133 -6.41 -23.93 13.67
CA ASP A 133 -7.82 -24.32 13.80
C ASP A 133 -8.57 -24.29 12.45
N THR A 134 -9.54 -25.18 12.29
CA THR A 134 -10.35 -25.28 11.07
C THR A 134 -11.21 -24.04 10.83
N LEU A 135 -11.20 -23.54 9.59
CA LEU A 135 -11.97 -22.35 9.19
C LEU A 135 -13.45 -22.72 8.98
N HIS A 136 -14.33 -22.06 9.73
CA HIS A 136 -15.76 -22.16 9.62
C HIS A 136 -16.36 -20.81 9.20
N LEU A 137 -16.75 -20.69 7.93
CA LEU A 137 -17.20 -19.44 7.28
C LEU A 137 -18.15 -18.59 8.15
N PHE A 138 -19.20 -19.20 8.71
CA PHE A 138 -20.22 -18.49 9.48
C PHE A 138 -19.94 -18.42 10.98
N LYS A 139 -19.18 -19.38 11.53
CA LYS A 139 -18.85 -19.41 12.97
C LYS A 139 -17.75 -18.42 13.32
N ASP A 140 -16.91 -18.10 12.34
CA ASP A 140 -15.74 -17.24 12.46
C ASP A 140 -16.03 -15.78 12.12
N LEU A 141 -17.03 -15.53 11.26
CA LEU A 141 -17.59 -14.20 11.09
C LEU A 141 -18.36 -13.72 12.33
N ASN A 142 -18.77 -14.66 13.20
CA ASN A 142 -19.50 -14.31 14.41
C ASN A 142 -18.53 -13.73 15.45
N ILE A 143 -18.95 -12.63 16.07
CA ILE A 143 -18.20 -11.59 16.82
C ILE A 143 -17.23 -12.07 17.93
N LYS A 144 -17.10 -13.37 18.22
CA LYS A 144 -16.20 -13.92 19.26
C LYS A 144 -14.71 -13.55 19.06
N LEU A 145 -14.27 -13.25 17.84
CA LEU A 145 -12.90 -12.77 17.59
C LEU A 145 -12.65 -11.34 18.09
N PHE A 146 -13.69 -10.52 18.23
CA PHE A 146 -13.58 -9.15 18.75
C PHE A 146 -13.38 -9.13 20.28
N GLN A 147 -13.93 -10.13 20.99
CA GLN A 147 -13.87 -10.20 22.46
C GLN A 147 -12.54 -10.74 23.01
N GLN A 148 -11.75 -11.46 22.22
CA GLN A 148 -10.48 -12.02 22.72
C GLN A 148 -9.29 -11.05 22.58
N GLY A 149 -9.50 -9.83 22.06
CA GLY A 149 -8.44 -8.89 21.71
C GLY A 149 -8.47 -7.54 22.42
N LEU A 150 -9.32 -7.38 23.45
CA LEU A 150 -9.32 -6.29 24.43
C LEU A 150 -8.84 -6.81 25.77
#